data_AF-A0A1X0T602-F1
#
_entry.id   AF-A0A1X0T602-F1
#
_cell.length_a   1.000
_cell.length_b   1.000
_cell.length_c   1.000
_cell.angle_alpha   90.00
_cell.angle_beta   90.00
_cell.angle_gamma   90.00
#
_symmetry.space_group_name_H-M   'P 1'
#
loop_
_entity.id
_entity.type
_entity.pdbx_description
1 polymer ?
#
loop_
_entity_poly.entity_id
_entity_poly.type
_entity_poly.pdbx_seq_one_letter_code
_entity_poly.pdbx_strand_id
1 'polypeptide(L)'
;MEEVRAILLTAAGRYRPLLVTAIFTGMRASELRGRPWGDVDLEKAVIHVRQRADRFNAIGAPKSEAGQRTIPLPPLVVNTLKEWRLACPPGRLDLVFPNSAGNVESLGNIINRGLHPTLIKAGVAVDTGKVDKKGQPVLAARYTGMHALRHWFASWCINSKADGGLELSPKAVQMRMGHSSIQMTFDTYGHLFPAVDETQALASAERLLLA
;
A
#
# COMPACT_ATOMS: atom_id res chain seq x y z
N MET A 1 0.25 -13.84 0.60
CA MET A 1 1.44 -13.51 -0.23
C MET A 1 1.19 -13.77 -1.72
N GLU A 2 0.57 -14.90 -2.09
CA GLU A 2 0.32 -15.29 -3.49
C GLU A 2 -0.52 -14.27 -4.27
N GLU A 3 -1.65 -13.81 -3.72
CA GLU A 3 -2.50 -12.82 -4.40
C GLU A 3 -1.73 -11.53 -4.74
N VAL A 4 -0.91 -11.01 -3.81
CA VAL A 4 -0.10 -9.81 -4.06
C VAL A 4 0.99 -10.06 -5.09
N ARG A 5 1.61 -11.24 -5.10
CA ARG A 5 2.55 -11.61 -6.16
C ARG A 5 1.85 -11.61 -7.53
N ALA A 6 0.67 -12.21 -7.64
CA ALA A 6 -0.11 -12.23 -8.88
C ALA A 6 -0.48 -10.80 -9.33
N ILE A 7 -0.89 -9.93 -8.41
CA ILE A 7 -1.16 -8.51 -8.68
C ILE A 7 0.09 -7.81 -9.23
N LEU A 8 1.26 -7.98 -8.60
CA LEU A 8 2.52 -7.34 -9.02
C LEU A 8 2.99 -7.78 -10.42
N LEU A 9 2.80 -9.06 -10.75
CA LEU A 9 3.12 -9.62 -12.07
C LEU A 9 2.14 -9.16 -13.15
N THR A 10 0.89 -8.87 -12.76
CA THR A 10 -0.19 -8.50 -13.69
C THR A 10 -0.30 -6.98 -13.90
N ALA A 11 0.04 -6.19 -12.89
CA ALA A 11 -0.09 -4.73 -12.90
C ALA A 11 0.74 -4.14 -14.05
N ALA A 12 0.09 -3.40 -14.95
CA ALA A 12 0.70 -2.85 -16.15
C ALA A 12 0.19 -1.44 -16.45
N GLY A 13 0.86 -0.78 -17.40
CA GLY A 13 0.50 0.57 -17.85
C GLY A 13 0.54 1.61 -16.74
N ARG A 14 -0.24 2.69 -16.90
CA ARG A 14 -0.20 3.87 -16.03
C ARG A 14 -0.52 3.63 -14.56
N TYR A 15 -1.24 2.55 -14.23
CA TYR A 15 -1.66 2.26 -12.85
C TYR A 15 -0.66 1.34 -12.13
N ARG A 16 0.24 0.65 -12.86
CA ARG A 16 1.34 -0.14 -12.26
C ARG A 16 2.12 0.63 -11.19
N PRO A 17 2.68 1.83 -11.46
CA PRO A 17 3.47 2.55 -10.46
C PRO A 17 2.65 2.86 -9.21
N LEU A 18 1.39 3.28 -9.35
CA LEU A 18 0.51 3.54 -8.20
C LEU A 18 0.25 2.29 -7.37
N LEU A 19 -0.09 1.16 -8.02
CA LEU A 19 -0.40 -0.10 -7.33
C LEU A 19 0.83 -0.68 -6.63
N VAL A 20 1.99 -0.69 -7.29
CA VAL A 20 3.27 -1.13 -6.72
C VAL A 20 3.63 -0.27 -5.50
N THR A 21 3.56 1.07 -5.62
CA THR A 21 3.81 1.95 -4.48
C THR A 21 2.80 1.74 -3.36
N ALA A 22 1.50 1.57 -3.64
CA ALA A 22 0.48 1.33 -2.62
C ALA A 22 0.76 0.05 -1.81
N ILE A 23 1.11 -1.04 -2.48
CA ILE A 23 1.42 -2.34 -1.88
C ILE A 23 2.60 -2.23 -0.90
N PHE A 24 3.67 -1.54 -1.28
CA PHE A 24 4.91 -1.52 -0.51
C PHE A 24 5.05 -0.33 0.46
N THR A 25 4.10 0.60 0.50
CA THR A 25 4.15 1.75 1.42
C THR A 25 2.96 1.83 2.37
N GLY A 26 1.86 1.14 2.07
CA GLY A 26 0.62 1.24 2.82
C GLY A 26 0.03 2.65 2.85
N MET A 27 0.45 3.55 1.95
CA MET A 27 -0.09 4.91 1.87
C MET A 27 -1.59 4.90 1.60
N ARG A 28 -2.30 5.88 2.17
CA ARG A 28 -3.74 6.07 1.89
C ARG A 28 -3.92 6.50 0.44
N ALA A 29 -5.04 6.16 -0.18
CA ALA A 29 -5.29 6.53 -1.57
C ALA A 29 -5.24 8.05 -1.81
N SER A 30 -5.67 8.86 -0.85
CA SER A 30 -5.55 10.33 -0.91
C SER A 30 -4.09 10.81 -0.84
N GLU A 31 -3.24 10.16 -0.06
CA GLU A 31 -1.80 10.47 0.06
C GLU A 31 -1.03 10.11 -1.22
N LEU A 32 -1.43 9.03 -1.89
CA LEU A 32 -0.91 8.63 -3.21
C LEU A 32 -1.36 9.62 -4.29
N ARG A 33 -2.67 9.87 -4.41
CA ARG A 33 -3.27 10.77 -5.41
C ARG A 33 -2.69 12.20 -5.37
N GLY A 34 -2.34 12.67 -4.17
CA GLY A 34 -1.79 13.99 -3.98
C GLY A 34 -0.27 14.06 -3.96
N ARG A 35 0.47 12.98 -4.23
CA ARG A 35 1.93 12.98 -4.08
C ARG A 35 2.62 13.73 -5.23
N PRO A 36 3.40 14.79 -4.97
CA PRO A 36 4.26 15.40 -5.98
C PRO A 36 5.62 14.70 -6.07
N TRP A 37 6.32 14.82 -7.19
CA TRP A 37 7.67 14.28 -7.38
C TRP A 37 8.68 14.89 -6.41
N GLY A 38 8.52 16.16 -6.03
CA GLY A 38 9.37 16.81 -5.02
C GLY A 38 9.36 16.17 -3.62
N ASP A 39 8.40 15.29 -3.34
CA ASP A 39 8.33 14.50 -2.11
C ASP A 39 8.86 13.05 -2.28
N VAL A 40 9.43 12.71 -3.44
CA VAL A 40 9.99 11.39 -3.73
C VAL A 40 11.48 11.52 -4.03
N ASP A 41 12.31 11.05 -3.11
CA ASP A 41 13.75 10.98 -3.28
C ASP A 41 14.14 9.56 -3.71
N LEU A 42 14.32 9.38 -5.02
CA LEU A 42 14.66 8.08 -5.62
C LEU A 42 16.12 7.67 -5.40
N GLU A 43 16.99 8.61 -4.99
CA GLU A 43 18.40 8.32 -4.68
C GLU A 43 18.52 7.78 -3.26
N LYS A 44 17.86 8.45 -2.30
CA LYS A 44 17.77 7.99 -0.91
C LYS A 44 16.72 6.89 -0.71
N ALA A 45 15.98 6.54 -1.76
CA ALA A 45 14.92 5.56 -1.75
C ALA A 45 13.88 5.84 -0.64
N VAL A 46 13.36 7.08 -0.59
CA VAL A 46 12.33 7.47 0.38
C VAL A 46 11.20 8.25 -0.27
N ILE A 47 10.00 8.10 0.29
CA ILE A 47 8.84 8.97 0.01
C ILE A 47 8.44 9.71 1.28
N HIS A 48 8.32 11.02 1.19
CA HIS A 48 7.79 11.86 2.25
C HIS A 48 6.29 12.00 2.07
N VAL A 49 5.52 11.76 3.11
CA VAL A 49 4.06 11.95 3.13
C VAL A 49 3.77 13.27 3.81
N ARG A 50 3.52 14.34 3.03
CA ARG A 50 3.31 15.71 3.55
C ARG A 50 2.05 16.40 3.03
N GLN A 51 1.42 15.83 2.01
CA GLN A 51 0.15 16.30 1.45
C GLN A 51 -0.75 15.14 1.01
N ARG A 52 -2.01 15.46 0.71
CA ARG A 52 -3.02 14.56 0.16
C ARG A 52 -3.88 15.29 -0.86
N ALA A 53 -4.54 14.53 -1.73
CA ALA A 53 -5.68 15.00 -2.51
C ALA A 53 -7.00 14.52 -1.87
N ASP A 54 -7.93 15.43 -1.64
CA ASP A 54 -9.23 15.11 -1.05
C ASP A 54 -10.22 14.50 -2.08
N ARG A 55 -11.49 14.36 -1.70
CA ARG A 55 -12.53 13.82 -2.61
C ARG A 55 -12.88 14.77 -3.75
N PHE A 56 -12.60 16.07 -3.59
CA PHE A 56 -12.83 17.13 -4.56
C PHE A 56 -11.55 17.46 -5.36
N ASN A 57 -10.52 16.62 -5.27
CA ASN A 57 -9.21 16.81 -5.90
C ASN A 57 -8.42 18.02 -5.39
N ALA A 58 -8.83 18.62 -4.27
CA ALA A 58 -8.08 19.70 -3.64
C ALA A 58 -6.86 19.14 -2.90
N ILE A 59 -5.71 19.79 -3.09
CA ILE A 59 -4.49 19.49 -2.36
C ILE A 59 -4.56 20.14 -0.99
N GLY A 60 -4.19 19.39 0.04
CA GLY A 60 -4.09 19.91 1.40
C GLY A 60 -3.23 19.02 2.29
N ALA A 61 -3.01 19.49 3.51
CA ALA A 61 -2.25 18.75 4.51
C ALA A 61 -2.91 17.41 4.89
N PRO A 62 -2.14 16.42 5.37
CA PRO A 62 -2.66 15.23 6.01
C PRO A 62 -3.63 15.61 7.13
N LYS A 63 -4.58 14.73 7.41
CA LYS A 63 -5.64 14.99 8.41
C LYS A 63 -5.10 15.18 9.84
N SER A 64 -3.88 14.73 10.12
CA SER A 64 -3.23 14.84 11.42
C SER A 64 -1.71 14.94 11.25
N GLU A 65 -1.04 15.45 12.27
CA GLU A 65 0.43 15.51 12.35
C GLU A 65 1.07 14.13 12.20
N ALA A 66 0.51 13.10 12.86
CA ALA A 66 0.93 11.70 12.70
C ALA A 66 0.78 11.16 11.26
N GLY A 67 0.02 11.84 10.40
CA GLY A 67 -0.04 11.54 8.98
C GLY A 67 1.24 11.89 8.23
N GLN A 68 2.04 12.83 8.77
CA GLN A 68 3.33 13.21 8.22
C GLN A 68 4.40 12.17 8.59
N ARG A 69 5.02 11.56 7.58
CA ARG A 69 6.01 10.50 7.78
C ARG A 69 6.91 10.32 6.56
N THR A 70 8.07 9.70 6.78
CA THR A 70 8.95 9.24 5.72
C THR A 70 8.88 7.73 5.62
N ILE A 71 8.69 7.19 4.42
CA ILE A 71 8.58 5.75 4.18
C ILE A 71 9.75 5.33 3.29
N PRO A 72 10.58 4.35 3.70
CA PRO A 72 11.61 3.80 2.84
C PRO A 72 10.98 2.98 1.70
N LEU A 73 11.59 3.05 0.52
CA LEU A 73 11.14 2.40 -0.70
C LEU A 73 12.02 1.19 -1.01
N PRO A 74 11.46 -0.01 -1.22
CA PRO A 74 12.25 -1.14 -1.69
C PRO A 74 12.68 -0.91 -3.15
N PRO A 75 13.75 -1.58 -3.63
CA PRO A 75 14.31 -1.40 -4.97
C PRO A 75 13.27 -1.53 -6.10
N LEU A 76 12.31 -2.45 -5.96
CA LEU A 76 11.23 -2.63 -6.94
C LEU A 76 10.40 -1.35 -7.13
N VAL A 77 10.07 -0.65 -6.04
CA VAL A 77 9.31 0.61 -6.12
C VAL A 77 10.17 1.70 -6.73
N VAL A 78 11.44 1.82 -6.34
CA VAL A 78 12.37 2.80 -6.89
C VAL A 78 12.50 2.63 -8.41
N ASN A 79 12.75 1.41 -8.88
CA ASN A 79 12.89 1.12 -10.31
C ASN A 79 11.58 1.39 -11.06
N THR A 80 10.45 0.94 -10.51
CA THR A 80 9.13 1.22 -11.11
C THR A 80 8.85 2.72 -11.23
N LEU A 81 9.24 3.52 -10.23
CA LEU A 81 9.06 4.97 -10.26
C LEU A 81 10.05 5.67 -11.20
N LYS A 82 11.29 5.18 -11.31
CA LYS A 82 12.27 5.69 -12.30
C LYS A 82 11.75 5.49 -13.72
N GLU A 83 11.29 4.28 -14.05
CA GLU A 83 10.67 3.98 -15.34
C GLU A 83 9.44 4.85 -15.59
N TRP A 84 8.57 4.97 -14.58
CA TRP A 84 7.35 5.77 -14.70
C TRP A 84 7.63 7.25 -14.92
N ARG A 85 8.66 7.81 -14.29
CA ARG A 85 9.02 9.23 -14.43
C ARG A 85 9.26 9.63 -15.90
N LEU A 86 9.73 8.70 -16.73
CA LEU A 86 9.96 8.93 -18.17
C LEU A 86 8.66 9.03 -18.97
N ALA A 87 7.59 8.38 -18.51
CA ALA A 87 6.28 8.33 -19.19
C ALA A 87 5.18 9.13 -18.47
N CYS A 88 5.49 9.69 -17.29
CA CYS A 88 4.52 10.38 -16.44
C CYS A 88 4.05 11.66 -17.12
N PRO A 89 2.72 11.84 -17.33
CA PRO A 89 2.20 13.09 -17.88
C PRO A 89 2.60 14.29 -17.02
N PRO A 90 3.17 15.36 -17.61
CA PRO A 90 3.49 16.57 -16.87
C PRO A 90 2.21 17.28 -16.45
N GLY A 91 2.27 18.04 -15.36
CA GLY A 91 1.15 18.85 -14.88
C GLY A 91 1.62 19.89 -13.89
N ARG A 92 0.81 20.94 -13.68
CA ARG A 92 1.15 22.06 -12.79
C ARG A 92 1.48 21.62 -11.35
N LEU A 93 0.86 20.55 -10.88
CA LEU A 93 1.04 20.01 -9.52
C LEU A 93 2.22 19.03 -9.42
N ASP A 94 2.89 18.72 -10.53
CA ASP A 94 4.03 17.80 -10.61
C ASP A 94 3.79 16.45 -9.90
N LEU A 95 2.61 15.87 -10.09
CA LEU A 95 2.17 14.66 -9.38
C LEU A 95 2.91 13.42 -9.87
N VAL A 96 3.15 12.48 -8.96
CA VAL A 96 3.71 11.15 -9.26
C VAL A 96 2.67 10.27 -9.96
N PHE A 97 1.39 10.41 -9.61
CA PHE A 97 0.31 9.60 -10.20
C PHE A 97 -0.84 10.46 -10.74
N PRO A 98 -0.58 11.31 -11.76
CA PRO A 98 -1.62 12.14 -12.34
C PRO A 98 -2.55 11.32 -13.24
N ASN A 99 -3.67 11.93 -13.62
CA ASN A 99 -4.49 11.50 -14.76
C ASN A 99 -3.80 11.86 -16.10
N SER A 100 -4.41 11.54 -17.25
CA SER A 100 -3.78 11.78 -18.56
C SER A 100 -3.46 13.25 -18.85
N ALA A 101 -4.15 14.17 -18.18
CA ALA A 101 -3.98 15.61 -18.34
C ALA A 101 -3.06 16.24 -17.27
N GLY A 102 -2.31 15.44 -16.50
CA GLY A 102 -1.41 15.95 -15.47
C GLY A 102 -2.09 16.38 -14.16
N ASN A 103 -3.41 16.20 -14.05
CA ASN A 103 -4.19 16.60 -12.86
C ASN A 103 -4.36 15.43 -11.89
N VAL A 104 -4.90 15.70 -10.69
CA VAL A 104 -5.23 14.65 -9.72
C VAL A 104 -6.16 13.62 -10.35
N GLU A 105 -5.81 12.34 -10.23
CA GLU A 105 -6.66 11.24 -10.67
C GLU A 105 -7.80 10.98 -9.67
N SER A 106 -8.99 10.67 -10.18
CA SER A 106 -10.14 10.31 -9.35
C SER A 106 -9.92 8.95 -8.68
N LEU A 107 -10.31 8.84 -7.41
CA LEU A 107 -10.30 7.54 -6.72
C LEU A 107 -11.15 6.50 -7.44
N GLY A 108 -12.30 6.90 -7.99
CA GLY A 108 -13.17 6.00 -8.75
C GLY A 108 -12.48 5.46 -10.01
N ASN A 109 -11.71 6.29 -10.71
CA ASN A 109 -10.94 5.83 -11.88
C ASN A 109 -9.80 4.89 -11.47
N ILE A 110 -9.06 5.20 -10.40
CA ILE A 110 -8.02 4.29 -9.88
C ILE A 110 -8.61 2.92 -9.56
N ILE A 111 -9.79 2.89 -8.94
CA ILE A 111 -10.45 1.64 -8.57
C ILE A 111 -10.95 0.91 -9.83
N ASN A 112 -11.77 1.58 -10.66
CA ASN A 112 -12.50 0.93 -11.75
C ASN A 112 -11.62 0.66 -12.98
N ARG A 113 -10.52 1.41 -13.17
CA ARG A 113 -9.64 1.29 -14.34
C ARG A 113 -8.25 0.75 -14.00
N GLY A 114 -7.84 0.81 -12.73
CA GLY A 114 -6.56 0.31 -12.25
C GLY A 114 -6.70 -0.95 -11.42
N LEU A 115 -7.27 -0.82 -10.22
CA LEU A 115 -7.31 -1.88 -9.22
C LEU A 115 -8.16 -3.07 -9.67
N HIS A 116 -9.45 -2.87 -9.97
CA HIS A 116 -10.36 -3.97 -10.30
C HIS A 116 -9.91 -4.76 -11.54
N PRO A 117 -9.56 -4.12 -12.68
CA PRO A 117 -9.08 -4.86 -13.83
C PRO A 117 -7.79 -5.65 -13.54
N THR A 118 -6.89 -5.10 -12.73
CA THR A 118 -5.66 -5.80 -12.33
C THR A 118 -5.96 -7.01 -11.45
N LEU A 119 -6.86 -6.87 -10.46
CA LEU A 119 -7.27 -7.96 -9.58
C LEU A 119 -7.93 -9.10 -10.38
N ILE A 120 -8.87 -8.77 -11.26
CA ILE A 120 -9.56 -9.75 -12.11
C ILE A 120 -8.56 -10.48 -13.00
N LYS A 121 -7.69 -9.74 -13.68
CA LYS A 121 -6.66 -10.33 -14.55
C LYS A 121 -5.65 -11.18 -13.77
N ALA A 122 -5.39 -10.85 -12.51
CA ALA A 122 -4.51 -11.61 -11.61
C ALA A 122 -5.17 -12.86 -11.01
N GLY A 123 -6.44 -13.14 -11.32
CA GLY A 123 -7.20 -14.22 -10.70
C GLY A 123 -7.64 -13.93 -9.26
N VAL A 124 -7.46 -12.70 -8.77
CA VAL A 124 -7.88 -12.24 -7.44
C VAL A 124 -9.32 -11.71 -7.54
N ALA A 125 -10.22 -12.62 -7.91
CA ALA A 125 -11.61 -12.33 -8.22
C ALA A 125 -12.56 -13.35 -7.59
N VAL A 126 -13.83 -12.98 -7.53
CA VAL A 126 -14.93 -13.85 -7.11
C VAL A 126 -15.94 -13.95 -8.26
N ASP A 127 -16.52 -15.12 -8.42
CA ASP A 127 -17.66 -15.31 -9.31
C ASP A 127 -18.87 -14.55 -8.75
N THR A 128 -19.57 -13.80 -9.59
CA THR A 128 -20.78 -13.06 -9.19
C THR A 128 -22.07 -13.89 -9.27
N GLY A 129 -21.97 -15.14 -9.75
CA GLY A 129 -23.13 -16.00 -10.06
C GLY A 129 -23.90 -15.57 -11.31
N LYS A 130 -23.41 -14.54 -12.03
CA LYS A 130 -24.00 -14.06 -13.28
C LYS A 130 -23.15 -14.50 -14.46
N VAL A 131 -23.78 -14.70 -15.60
CA VAL A 131 -23.10 -14.96 -16.88
C VAL A 131 -23.21 -13.75 -17.80
N ASP A 132 -22.19 -13.54 -18.61
CA ASP A 132 -22.22 -12.52 -19.65
C ASP A 132 -23.03 -12.97 -20.87
N LYS A 133 -23.10 -12.13 -21.90
CA LYS A 133 -23.84 -12.44 -23.15
C LYS A 133 -23.28 -13.66 -23.90
N LYS A 134 -22.08 -14.15 -23.55
CA LYS A 134 -21.41 -15.31 -24.14
C LYS A 134 -21.49 -16.54 -23.22
N GLY A 135 -22.24 -16.47 -22.12
CA GLY A 135 -22.35 -17.55 -21.15
C GLY A 135 -21.13 -17.71 -20.24
N GLN A 136 -20.19 -16.76 -20.24
CA GLN A 136 -18.99 -16.81 -19.40
C GLN A 136 -19.28 -16.21 -18.02
N PRO A 137 -18.72 -16.76 -16.93
CA PRO A 137 -18.90 -16.19 -15.59
C PRO A 137 -18.43 -14.74 -15.53
N VAL A 138 -19.27 -13.87 -14.99
CA VAL A 138 -18.91 -12.48 -14.70
C VAL A 138 -18.15 -12.47 -13.39
N LEU A 139 -16.88 -12.10 -13.46
CA LEU A 139 -15.99 -11.96 -12.31
C LEU A 139 -16.06 -10.55 -11.73
N ALA A 140 -16.06 -10.46 -10.40
CA ALA A 140 -15.84 -9.22 -9.67
C ALA A 140 -14.50 -9.27 -8.94
N ALA A 141 -13.84 -8.12 -8.81
CA ALA A 141 -12.63 -8.02 -8.01
C ALA A 141 -12.91 -8.44 -6.56
N ARG A 142 -12.08 -9.32 -6.00
CA ARG A 142 -12.24 -9.82 -4.63
C ARG A 142 -12.19 -8.68 -3.59
N TYR A 143 -11.39 -7.65 -3.87
CA TYR A 143 -11.25 -6.46 -3.04
C TYR A 143 -11.73 -5.22 -3.78
N THR A 144 -12.61 -4.44 -3.14
CA THR A 144 -13.33 -3.36 -3.82
C THR A 144 -12.62 -2.01 -3.76
N GLY A 145 -11.67 -1.82 -2.84
CA GLY A 145 -11.05 -0.51 -2.62
C GLY A 145 -9.56 -0.56 -2.27
N MET A 146 -8.90 0.59 -2.46
CA MET A 146 -7.47 0.77 -2.21
C MET A 146 -7.03 0.49 -0.77
N HIS A 147 -7.96 0.54 0.21
CA HIS A 147 -7.65 0.21 1.60
C HIS A 147 -7.23 -1.25 1.77
N ALA A 148 -7.67 -2.18 0.90
CA ALA A 148 -7.26 -3.58 0.97
C ALA A 148 -5.73 -3.73 0.83
N LEU A 149 -5.09 -2.97 -0.07
CA LEU A 149 -3.63 -2.97 -0.22
C LEU A 149 -2.92 -2.42 1.03
N ARG A 150 -3.52 -1.42 1.68
CA ARG A 150 -3.01 -0.86 2.93
C ARG A 150 -3.16 -1.83 4.11
N HIS A 151 -4.28 -2.54 4.22
CA HIS A 151 -4.47 -3.58 5.23
C HIS A 151 -3.47 -4.72 5.02
N TRP A 152 -3.29 -5.15 3.76
CA TRP A 152 -2.26 -6.13 3.43
C TRP A 152 -0.86 -5.67 3.84
N PHE A 153 -0.48 -4.42 3.55
CA PHE A 153 0.81 -3.87 3.96
C PHE A 153 1.00 -3.88 5.49
N ALA A 154 -0.06 -3.55 6.25
CA ALA A 154 -0.02 -3.60 7.71
C ALA A 154 0.19 -5.03 8.22
N SER A 155 -0.56 -6.00 7.70
CA SER A 155 -0.39 -7.41 8.03
C SER A 155 1.02 -7.90 7.66
N TRP A 156 1.53 -7.55 6.48
CA TRP A 156 2.88 -7.88 6.06
C TRP A 156 3.94 -7.27 6.99
N CYS A 157 3.71 -6.04 7.47
CA CYS A 157 4.58 -5.39 8.44
C CYS A 157 4.59 -6.12 9.80
N ILE A 158 3.48 -6.72 10.22
CA ILE A 158 3.33 -7.36 11.54
C ILE A 158 3.80 -8.81 11.52
N ASN A 159 3.41 -9.57 10.50
CA ASN A 159 3.66 -11.01 10.43
C ASN A 159 5.15 -11.35 10.59
N SER A 160 5.42 -12.54 11.13
CA SER A 160 6.78 -13.02 11.37
C SER A 160 7.59 -13.09 10.08
N LYS A 161 8.92 -13.03 10.19
CA LYS A 161 9.80 -13.25 9.03
C LYS A 161 9.67 -14.66 8.45
N ALA A 162 9.37 -15.65 9.29
CA ALA A 162 9.12 -17.03 8.87
C ALA A 162 7.89 -17.14 7.95
N ASP A 163 6.86 -16.30 8.19
CA ASP A 163 5.66 -16.21 7.35
C ASP A 163 5.81 -15.20 6.18
N GLY A 164 7.03 -14.70 5.95
CA GLY A 164 7.36 -13.75 4.90
C GLY A 164 6.99 -12.30 5.19
N GLY A 165 6.71 -11.96 6.45
CA GLY A 165 6.49 -10.60 6.94
C GLY A 165 7.77 -9.88 7.39
N LEU A 166 7.61 -8.69 7.98
CA LEU A 166 8.72 -7.87 8.48
C LEU A 166 8.92 -7.95 10.00
N GLU A 167 7.95 -8.51 10.74
CA GLU A 167 8.00 -8.67 12.20
C GLU A 167 8.32 -7.37 12.94
N LEU A 168 7.61 -6.30 12.56
CA LEU A 168 7.83 -4.98 13.12
C LEU A 168 7.10 -4.80 14.45
N SER A 169 7.72 -4.05 15.35
CA SER A 169 7.07 -3.68 16.61
C SER A 169 5.78 -2.87 16.37
N PRO A 170 4.79 -2.93 17.27
CA PRO A 170 3.55 -2.15 17.16
C PRO A 170 3.78 -0.67 16.90
N LYS A 171 4.80 -0.08 17.55
CA LYS A 171 5.17 1.32 17.36
C LYS A 171 5.70 1.60 15.95
N ALA A 172 6.54 0.73 15.41
CA ALA A 172 7.05 0.87 14.05
C ALA A 172 5.92 0.75 13.01
N VAL A 173 4.94 -0.14 13.24
CA VAL A 173 3.73 -0.26 12.42
C VAL A 173 2.89 1.01 12.51
N GLN A 174 2.62 1.52 13.72
CA GLN A 174 1.89 2.78 13.92
C GLN A 174 2.50 3.93 13.11
N MET A 175 3.84 4.07 13.18
CA MET A 175 4.59 5.10 12.45
C MET A 175 4.51 4.90 10.94
N ARG A 176 4.73 3.68 10.42
CA ARG A 176 4.62 3.38 8.98
C ARG A 176 3.22 3.63 8.43
N MET A 177 2.20 3.30 9.22
CA MET A 177 0.81 3.49 8.84
C MET A 177 0.36 4.95 8.99
N GLY A 178 1.02 5.75 9.83
CA GLY A 178 0.59 7.12 10.15
C GLY A 178 -0.72 7.14 10.92
N HIS A 179 -0.83 6.27 11.94
CA HIS A 179 -1.95 6.25 12.89
C HIS A 179 -1.70 7.23 14.03
N SER A 180 -2.69 8.05 14.36
CA SER A 180 -2.58 9.07 15.41
C SER A 180 -2.44 8.47 16.80
N SER A 181 -2.93 7.27 17.04
CA SER A 181 -2.74 6.53 18.29
C SER A 181 -2.32 5.08 18.03
N ILE A 182 -1.66 4.49 19.02
CA ILE A 182 -1.34 3.07 19.00
C ILE A 182 -2.61 2.21 19.10
N GLN A 183 -3.65 2.72 19.78
CA GLN A 183 -4.96 2.08 19.89
C GLN A 183 -5.54 1.73 18.52
N MET A 184 -5.51 2.65 17.54
CA MET A 184 -5.99 2.33 16.18
C MET A 184 -5.27 1.15 15.54
N THR A 185 -3.98 0.96 15.87
CA THR A 185 -3.18 -0.17 15.37
C THR A 185 -3.61 -1.46 16.04
N PHE A 186 -3.81 -1.47 17.35
CA PHE A 186 -4.27 -2.65 18.10
C PHE A 186 -5.74 -3.00 17.82
N ASP A 187 -6.63 -2.02 17.72
CA ASP A 187 -8.04 -2.24 17.37
C ASP A 187 -8.17 -2.93 16.01
N THR A 188 -7.33 -2.56 15.05
CA THR A 188 -7.40 -3.09 13.68
C THR A 188 -6.59 -4.37 13.50
N TYR A 189 -5.40 -4.45 14.09
CA TYR A 189 -4.41 -5.50 13.79
C TYR A 189 -3.84 -6.20 15.02
N GLY A 190 -4.34 -5.92 16.23
CA GLY A 190 -3.84 -6.46 17.49
C GLY A 190 -3.76 -8.00 17.48
N HIS A 191 -4.74 -8.63 16.85
CA HIS A 191 -4.84 -10.09 16.68
C HIS A 191 -3.75 -10.71 15.80
N LEU A 192 -2.97 -9.91 15.05
CA LEU A 192 -1.87 -10.40 14.22
C LEU A 192 -0.53 -10.42 14.96
N PHE A 193 -0.41 -9.72 16.10
CA PHE A 193 0.83 -9.76 16.86
C PHE A 193 0.95 -11.12 17.55
N PRO A 194 2.12 -11.78 17.45
CA PRO A 194 2.32 -13.10 18.01
C PRO A 194 2.14 -13.06 19.53
N ALA A 195 1.39 -14.04 20.06
CA ALA A 195 1.44 -14.33 21.48
C ALA A 195 2.81 -14.94 21.80
N VAL A 196 3.46 -14.44 22.85
CA VAL A 196 4.74 -14.97 23.30
C VAL A 196 4.45 -16.10 24.29
N ASP A 197 5.06 -17.28 24.09
CA ASP A 197 5.18 -18.25 25.18
C ASP A 197 6.19 -17.69 26.19
N GLU A 198 5.66 -16.99 27.19
CA GLU A 198 6.46 -16.29 28.20
C GLU A 198 7.36 -17.26 28.98
N THR A 199 6.92 -18.50 29.16
CA THR A 199 7.69 -19.51 29.91
C THR A 199 8.92 -19.93 29.12
N GLN A 200 8.73 -20.26 27.84
CA GLN A 200 9.84 -20.63 26.97
C GLN A 200 10.80 -19.46 26.71
N ALA A 201 10.26 -18.25 26.56
CA ALA A 201 11.04 -17.04 26.35
C ALA A 201 11.92 -16.73 27.57
N LEU A 202 11.36 -16.78 28.79
CA LEU A 202 12.10 -16.56 30.03
C LEU A 202 13.20 -17.62 30.23
N ALA A 203 12.89 -18.91 30.05
CA ALA A 203 13.87 -19.99 30.19
C ALA A 203 15.02 -19.89 29.17
N SER A 204 14.76 -19.34 27.98
CA SER A 204 15.80 -19.11 26.97
C SER A 204 16.67 -17.89 27.31
N ALA A 205 16.04 -16.81 27.81
CA ALA A 205 16.76 -15.62 28.27
C ALA A 205 17.63 -15.91 29.51
N GLU A 206 17.13 -16.69 30.46
CA GLU A 206 17.88 -17.15 31.63
C GLU A 206 19.14 -17.92 31.22
N ARG A 207 19.00 -18.90 30.32
CA ARG A 207 20.15 -19.67 29.81
C ARG A 207 21.20 -18.81 29.12
N LEU A 208 20.79 -17.77 28.39
CA LEU A 208 21.71 -16.84 27.74
C LEU A 208 22.40 -15.89 28.74
N LEU A 209 21.70 -15.49 29.80
CA LEU A 209 22.27 -14.61 30.84
C LEU A 209 23.34 -15.32 31.67
N LEU A 210 23.22 -16.64 31.83
CA LEU A 210 24.12 -17.49 32.62
C LEU A 210 25.24 -18.15 31.80
N ALA A 211 25.28 -17.95 30.48
CA ALA A 211 26.30 -18.48 29.58
C ALA A 211 27.49 -17.53 29.43
#